data_AF-A0A536ECR0-F1
#
_entry.id   AF-A0A536ECR0-F1
#
_cell.length_a   1.000
_cell.length_b   1.000
_cell.length_c   1.000
_cell.angle_alpha   90.00
_cell.angle_beta   90.00
_cell.angle_gamma   90.00
#
_symmetry.space_group_name_H-M   'P 1'
#
loop_
_entity.id
_entity.type
_entity.pdbx_description
1 polymer ?
#
loop_
_entity_poly.entity_id
_entity_poly.type
_entity_poly.pdbx_seq_one_letter_code
_entity_poly.pdbx_strand_id
1 'polypeptide(L)'
;ATIGNMSPEYGATCGFFPVDAETLRYLTATGRPAAQVELVEQYCRAQDLFREDGTRDPEFSDLLTLDLRSVEASLAGPRRPQDRVPLAEVKNSLEQAFGEQFPSGRKAKERMDWESAASGETARPPADAAPVDPRPKSAVVALNGHRSELTHGSVVIAAITSCTNTSNPSVMLGAGLLARNAVERGLTVAPYVKTSLAPGSRAVVDYLRRADLLRYLEALHFDLVGFGCTTCIGNSGPLPEPVAEAVDENGLVVAAVLSGNRNFEGRIHPQVRASYLASPPLVVAFALAATVDIDLRTEPLGRDSSGRPVYLADIWPTSEDVQKTVAGAIDSDIFKETYEHIFDGEERWAALNVPTGALWEWDDASTYLREPPFVRGIAAEPPAVRDISGARVLVMVGDSVTTDHISPAGSIAPGSPAAKYLTDHGIDRRDFNSYGSRRGNHEVMVRGTFANVRLRNELVPGVEGGWTRHFPDEEGMTIYDAAVRYQDEGVPLIVITGKEYGTGSSRDWAAKGVSLLGVRAVIAESYERIHRSNLVG
;
A
#
# COMPACT_ATOMS: atom_id res chain seq x y z
N ALA A 1 -0.87 17.62 6.66
CA ALA A 1 -0.85 16.17 7.00
C ALA A 1 -0.51 15.28 5.79
N THR A 2 -1.31 15.30 4.69
CA THR A 2 -1.10 14.43 3.52
C THR A 2 0.32 14.46 2.94
N ILE A 3 0.92 15.65 2.77
CA ILE A 3 2.31 15.79 2.27
C ILE A 3 3.33 15.19 3.25
N GLY A 4 3.17 15.45 4.55
CA GLY A 4 4.04 14.88 5.59
C GLY A 4 3.91 13.37 5.74
N ASN A 5 2.73 12.80 5.47
CA ASN A 5 2.52 11.35 5.49
C ASN A 5 3.40 10.62 4.48
N MET A 6 3.60 11.20 3.29
CA MET A 6 4.36 10.56 2.21
C MET A 6 5.88 10.72 2.32
N SER A 7 6.40 11.22 3.45
CA SER A 7 7.85 11.41 3.67
C SER A 7 8.71 10.19 3.35
N PRO A 8 8.33 8.98 3.78
CA PRO A 8 9.11 7.78 3.47
C PRO A 8 9.11 7.44 1.97
N GLU A 9 8.11 7.87 1.20
CA GLU A 9 8.00 7.57 -0.22
C GLU A 9 8.92 8.45 -1.09
N TYR A 10 9.37 9.60 -0.57
CA TYR A 10 10.43 10.42 -1.18
C TYR A 10 11.75 10.39 -0.39
N GLY A 11 11.92 9.39 0.49
CA GLY A 11 13.19 9.12 1.19
C GLY A 11 13.52 10.07 2.36
N ALA A 12 12.63 10.99 2.72
CA ALA A 12 12.89 11.92 3.81
C ALA A 12 12.65 11.28 5.18
N THR A 13 13.44 11.72 6.19
CA THR A 13 13.20 11.32 7.59
C THR A 13 11.87 11.88 8.10
N CYS A 14 11.55 13.13 7.73
CA CYS A 14 10.27 13.77 8.04
C CYS A 14 9.99 14.93 7.07
N GLY A 15 8.71 15.12 6.72
CA GLY A 15 8.19 16.32 6.10
C GLY A 15 7.56 17.21 7.18
N PHE A 16 8.19 18.35 7.45
CA PHE A 16 7.83 19.23 8.56
C PHE A 16 7.09 20.47 8.06
N PHE A 17 5.97 20.79 8.71
CA PHE A 17 5.21 22.02 8.54
C PHE A 17 5.19 22.71 9.90
N PRO A 18 5.78 23.92 10.04
CA PRO A 18 5.80 24.66 11.30
C PRO A 18 4.40 24.93 11.85
N VAL A 19 4.31 25.16 13.16
CA VAL A 19 3.05 25.58 13.80
C VAL A 19 2.73 27.00 13.35
N ASP A 20 1.51 27.21 12.90
CA ASP A 20 1.00 28.49 12.40
C ASP A 20 -0.48 28.70 12.80
N ALA A 21 -1.10 29.76 12.28
CA ALA A 21 -2.51 30.06 12.55
C ALA A 21 -3.47 28.96 12.06
N GLU A 22 -3.15 28.26 10.96
CA GLU A 22 -3.98 27.16 10.47
C GLU A 22 -3.89 25.95 11.41
N THR A 23 -2.72 25.70 11.99
CA THR A 23 -2.55 24.68 13.03
C THR A 23 -3.44 24.95 14.23
N LEU A 24 -3.47 26.20 14.73
CA LEU A 24 -4.35 26.60 15.85
C LEU A 24 -5.84 26.47 15.49
N ARG A 25 -6.20 26.83 14.26
CA ARG A 25 -7.57 26.67 13.73
C ARG A 25 -7.97 25.18 13.72
N TYR A 26 -7.08 24.29 13.27
CA TYR A 26 -7.31 22.86 13.28
C TYR A 26 -7.47 22.30 14.71
N LEU A 27 -6.62 22.72 15.66
CA LEU A 27 -6.75 22.31 17.07
C LEU A 27 -8.11 22.73 17.64
N THR A 28 -8.54 23.96 17.36
CA THR A 28 -9.85 24.48 17.78
C THR A 28 -10.99 23.68 17.14
N ALA A 29 -10.93 23.48 15.81
CA ALA A 29 -11.95 22.75 15.05
C ALA A 29 -12.07 21.29 15.47
N THR A 30 -10.99 20.67 15.97
CA THR A 30 -10.98 19.30 16.51
C THR A 30 -11.32 19.24 18.01
N GLY A 31 -11.86 20.32 18.56
CA GLY A 31 -12.41 20.37 19.92
C GLY A 31 -11.39 20.43 21.04
N ARG A 32 -10.13 20.82 20.77
CA ARG A 32 -9.16 21.05 21.85
C ARG A 32 -9.61 22.23 22.73
N PRO A 33 -9.46 22.15 24.07
CA PRO A 33 -9.83 23.23 24.98
C PRO A 33 -9.11 24.54 24.61
N ALA A 34 -9.82 25.68 24.71
CA ALA A 34 -9.25 26.99 24.37
C ALA A 34 -7.95 27.29 25.12
N ALA A 35 -7.88 26.97 26.42
CA ALA A 35 -6.67 27.14 27.23
C ALA A 35 -5.48 26.31 26.71
N GLN A 36 -5.72 25.13 26.12
CA GLN A 36 -4.66 24.33 25.51
C GLN A 36 -4.18 24.94 24.19
N VAL A 37 -5.09 25.45 23.37
CA VAL A 37 -4.74 26.13 22.10
C VAL A 37 -3.91 27.39 22.39
N GLU A 38 -4.33 28.19 23.37
CA GLU A 38 -3.60 29.38 23.83
C GLU A 38 -2.19 29.01 24.35
N LEU A 39 -2.07 27.93 25.13
CA LEU A 39 -0.77 27.44 25.61
C LEU A 39 0.16 27.05 24.46
N VAL A 40 -0.37 26.33 23.44
CA VAL A 40 0.41 25.95 22.26
C VAL A 40 0.91 27.19 21.53
N GLU A 41 0.06 28.19 21.31
CA GLU A 41 0.46 29.44 20.67
C GLU A 41 1.55 30.17 21.48
N GLN A 42 1.31 30.40 22.77
CA GLN A 42 2.24 31.12 23.64
C GLN A 42 3.61 30.41 23.71
N TYR A 43 3.61 29.08 23.87
CA TYR A 43 4.83 28.29 23.90
C TYR A 43 5.58 28.37 22.56
N CYS A 44 4.90 28.12 21.43
CA CYS A 44 5.56 28.14 20.12
C CYS A 44 6.12 29.52 19.80
N ARG A 45 5.43 30.62 20.16
CA ARG A 45 5.95 31.98 20.00
C ARG A 45 7.16 32.25 20.89
N ALA A 46 7.11 31.82 22.16
CA ALA A 46 8.22 31.99 23.10
C ALA A 46 9.47 31.16 22.76
N GLN A 47 9.36 30.18 21.87
CA GLN A 47 10.45 29.30 21.44
C GLN A 47 10.86 29.53 19.98
N ASP A 48 10.34 30.57 19.31
CA ASP A 48 10.57 30.84 17.89
C ASP A 48 10.18 29.66 16.95
N LEU A 49 9.16 28.90 17.34
CA LEU A 49 8.60 27.76 16.61
C LEU A 49 7.28 28.10 15.89
N PHE A 50 6.75 29.31 16.08
CA PHE A 50 5.53 29.78 15.43
C PHE A 50 5.85 30.54 14.13
N ARG A 51 5.23 30.12 13.02
CA ARG A 51 5.46 30.69 11.69
C ARG A 51 4.36 31.68 11.32
N GLU A 52 4.76 32.82 10.77
CA GLU A 52 3.86 33.85 10.24
C GLU A 52 4.26 34.25 8.83
N ASP A 53 3.32 34.82 8.08
CA ASP A 53 3.59 35.40 6.77
C ASP A 53 4.61 36.54 6.90
N GLY A 54 5.67 36.48 6.11
CA GLY A 54 6.75 37.47 6.14
C GLY A 54 7.84 37.20 7.18
N THR A 55 7.73 36.17 8.03
CA THR A 55 8.87 35.72 8.85
C THR A 55 10.02 35.30 7.92
N ARG A 56 11.27 35.64 8.26
CA ARG A 56 12.45 35.23 7.47
C ARG A 56 12.51 33.71 7.31
N ASP A 57 12.75 33.22 6.10
CA ASP A 57 12.93 31.79 5.85
C ASP A 57 14.16 31.25 6.60
N PRO A 58 14.08 30.04 7.20
CA PRO A 58 15.24 29.37 7.74
C PRO A 58 16.35 29.18 6.70
N GLU A 59 17.59 29.03 7.16
CA GLU A 59 18.71 28.68 6.29
C GLU A 59 18.67 27.17 6.03
N PHE A 60 18.16 26.80 4.85
CA PHE A 60 18.12 25.42 4.38
C PHE A 60 19.41 25.07 3.63
N SER A 61 19.84 23.81 3.72
CA SER A 61 20.98 23.31 2.92
C SER A 61 20.72 23.42 1.42
N ASP A 62 19.49 23.16 1.00
CA ASP A 62 19.00 23.30 -0.37
C ASP A 62 17.57 23.85 -0.35
N LEU A 63 17.22 24.63 -1.37
CA LEU A 63 15.88 25.20 -1.54
C LEU A 63 15.25 24.68 -2.84
N LEU A 64 14.08 24.06 -2.71
CA LEU A 64 13.27 23.57 -3.83
C LEU A 64 11.96 24.38 -3.90
N THR A 65 11.52 24.71 -5.11
CA THR A 65 10.32 25.53 -5.33
C THR A 65 9.30 24.77 -6.19
N LEU A 66 8.03 24.79 -5.76
CA LEU A 66 6.89 24.27 -6.52
C LEU A 66 5.80 25.34 -6.63
N ASP A 67 5.50 25.77 -7.85
CA ASP A 67 4.34 26.61 -8.12
C ASP A 67 3.07 25.76 -8.10
N LEU A 68 2.20 25.96 -7.10
CA LEU A 68 0.95 25.20 -6.96
C LEU A 68 0.00 25.35 -8.16
N ARG A 69 0.13 26.40 -8.96
CA ARG A 69 -0.67 26.58 -10.20
C ARG A 69 -0.26 25.61 -11.30
N SER A 70 0.94 25.07 -11.24
CA SER A 70 1.41 24.05 -12.19
C SER A 70 0.93 22.64 -11.83
N VAL A 71 0.32 22.46 -10.65
CA VAL A 71 -0.24 21.18 -10.22
C VAL A 71 -1.50 20.88 -11.01
N GLU A 72 -1.49 19.76 -11.73
CA GLU A 72 -2.63 19.21 -12.45
C GLU A 72 -3.09 17.88 -11.83
N ALA A 73 -4.35 17.51 -12.06
CA ALA A 73 -4.89 16.23 -11.61
C ALA A 73 -4.04 15.07 -12.15
N SER A 74 -3.59 14.21 -11.23
CA SER A 74 -2.65 13.14 -11.53
C SER A 74 -2.93 11.91 -10.66
N LEU A 75 -2.49 10.76 -11.13
CA LEU A 75 -2.37 9.52 -10.35
C LEU A 75 -0.87 9.26 -10.13
N ALA A 76 -0.53 8.26 -9.32
CA ALA A 76 0.81 7.69 -9.30
C ALA A 76 0.75 6.17 -9.50
N GLY A 77 1.53 5.62 -10.43
CA GLY A 77 1.55 4.19 -10.75
C GLY A 77 2.03 3.89 -12.17
N PRO A 78 1.92 2.63 -12.62
CA PRO A 78 1.21 1.52 -11.98
C PRO A 78 2.00 0.73 -10.93
N ARG A 79 3.29 1.04 -10.69
CA ARG A 79 4.16 0.21 -9.83
C ARG A 79 4.80 0.96 -8.66
N ARG A 80 5.04 2.27 -8.74
CA ARG A 80 5.73 3.02 -7.67
C ARG A 80 5.01 4.33 -7.31
N PRO A 81 5.15 4.83 -6.07
CA PRO A 81 4.51 6.08 -5.63
C PRO A 81 5.06 7.32 -6.34
N GLN A 82 6.32 7.31 -6.76
CA GLN A 82 6.97 8.39 -7.49
C GLN A 82 6.60 8.43 -8.98
N ASP A 83 5.96 7.39 -9.51
CA ASP A 83 5.56 7.31 -10.93
C ASP A 83 4.33 8.20 -11.19
N ARG A 84 4.45 9.52 -11.03
CA ARG A 84 3.35 10.47 -11.26
C ARG A 84 2.87 10.39 -12.71
N VAL A 85 1.58 10.17 -12.94
CA VAL A 85 0.93 10.13 -14.26
C VAL A 85 -0.14 11.22 -14.32
N PRO A 86 0.02 12.27 -15.16
CA PRO A 86 -1.05 13.23 -15.42
C PRO A 86 -2.33 12.53 -15.88
N LEU A 87 -3.50 13.04 -15.51
CA LEU A 87 -4.78 12.36 -15.78
C LEU A 87 -4.98 12.01 -17.27
N ALA A 88 -4.51 12.86 -18.19
CA ALA A 88 -4.57 12.63 -19.64
C ALA A 88 -3.70 11.45 -20.13
N GLU A 89 -2.70 11.05 -19.35
CA GLU A 89 -1.73 10.02 -19.73
C GLU A 89 -1.99 8.67 -19.03
N VAL A 90 -3.01 8.58 -18.17
CA VAL A 90 -3.33 7.34 -17.43
C VAL A 90 -3.58 6.18 -18.39
N LYS A 91 -4.40 6.42 -19.42
CA LYS A 91 -4.66 5.45 -20.49
C LYS A 91 -3.37 4.90 -21.11
N ASN A 92 -2.46 5.79 -21.49
CA ASN A 92 -1.20 5.42 -22.12
C ASN A 92 -0.21 4.75 -21.15
N SER A 93 -0.28 5.08 -19.85
CA SER A 93 0.68 4.58 -18.86
C SER A 93 0.60 3.07 -18.64
N LEU A 94 -0.59 2.48 -18.82
CA LEU A 94 -0.78 1.04 -18.71
C LEU A 94 -0.05 0.30 -19.85
N GLU A 95 -0.24 0.74 -21.09
CA GLU A 95 0.45 0.17 -22.25
C GLU A 95 1.97 0.36 -22.16
N GLN A 96 2.43 1.50 -21.64
CA GLN A 96 3.86 1.76 -21.43
C GLN A 96 4.49 0.79 -20.41
N ALA A 97 3.78 0.50 -19.32
CA ALA A 97 4.30 -0.35 -18.25
C ALA A 97 4.23 -1.85 -18.55
N PHE A 98 3.30 -2.26 -19.42
CA PHE A 98 3.01 -3.67 -19.74
C PHE A 98 2.99 -3.90 -21.26
N GLY A 99 3.88 -3.25 -22.01
CA GLY A 99 3.87 -3.29 -23.48
C GLY A 99 3.96 -4.70 -24.07
N GLU A 100 4.54 -5.65 -23.35
CA GLU A 100 4.57 -7.07 -23.72
C GLU A 100 3.18 -7.72 -23.77
N GLN A 101 2.21 -7.13 -23.07
CA GLN A 101 0.81 -7.59 -22.99
C GLN A 101 -0.11 -6.86 -23.99
N PHE A 102 0.36 -5.85 -24.74
CA PHE A 102 -0.45 -5.14 -25.73
C PHE A 102 0.04 -5.43 -27.16
N PRO A 103 -0.85 -5.58 -28.17
CA PRO A 103 -0.43 -5.71 -29.56
C PRO A 103 0.40 -4.46 -29.96
N SER A 104 1.63 -4.67 -30.42
CA SER A 104 2.59 -3.60 -30.73
C SER A 104 2.00 -2.52 -31.64
N GLY A 105 1.88 -1.28 -31.16
CA GLY A 105 1.34 -0.18 -31.98
C GLY A 105 1.78 1.24 -31.60
N ARG A 106 2.23 1.49 -30.36
CA ARG A 106 2.72 2.82 -29.95
C ARG A 106 4.05 2.67 -29.22
N LYS A 107 5.09 3.33 -29.73
CA LYS A 107 6.40 3.38 -29.07
C LYS A 107 6.21 3.96 -27.68
N ALA A 108 6.65 3.23 -26.65
CA ALA A 108 6.82 3.79 -25.33
C ALA A 108 7.70 5.04 -25.46
N LYS A 109 7.19 6.21 -25.06
CA LYS A 109 8.08 7.34 -24.80
C LYS A 109 8.87 6.94 -23.55
N GLU A 110 10.19 6.88 -23.68
CA GLU A 110 11.08 6.81 -22.53
C GLU A 110 10.70 7.96 -21.59
N ARG A 111 10.14 7.62 -20.42
CA ARG A 111 10.15 8.56 -19.31
C ARG A 111 11.60 8.78 -18.95
N MET A 112 11.96 10.04 -18.72
CA MET A 112 13.26 10.39 -18.18
C MET A 112 13.31 9.86 -16.75
N ASP A 113 13.74 8.61 -16.64
CA ASP A 113 14.05 7.98 -15.37
C ASP A 113 15.32 8.67 -14.87
N TRP A 114 15.22 9.41 -13.78
CA TRP A 114 16.40 10.01 -13.16
C TRP A 114 17.39 8.92 -12.69
N GLU A 115 16.90 7.67 -12.53
CA GLU A 115 17.67 6.46 -12.28
C GLU A 115 18.59 6.06 -13.46
N SER A 116 18.21 6.36 -14.71
CA SER A 116 19.02 6.05 -15.91
C SER A 116 20.10 7.10 -16.21
N ALA A 117 20.05 8.27 -15.56
CA ALA A 117 21.08 9.31 -15.76
C ALA A 117 22.36 9.06 -14.92
N ALA A 118 22.31 8.12 -13.97
CA ALA A 118 23.44 7.77 -13.10
C ALA A 118 24.17 6.47 -13.51
N SER A 119 23.61 5.68 -14.43
CA SER A 119 24.32 4.60 -15.13
C SER A 119 24.66 5.09 -16.53
N GLY A 120 25.96 5.22 -16.84
CA GLY A 120 26.44 5.56 -18.19
C GLY A 120 26.18 4.46 -19.24
N GLU A 121 25.09 3.71 -19.13
CA GLU A 121 24.74 2.62 -20.02
C GLU A 121 23.53 3.02 -20.86
N THR A 122 23.79 3.36 -22.12
CA THR A 122 22.77 3.34 -23.16
C THR A 122 22.22 1.93 -23.24
N ALA A 123 21.00 1.71 -22.74
CA ALA A 123 20.28 0.45 -22.89
C ALA A 123 20.19 0.13 -24.39
N ARG A 124 20.90 -0.91 -24.81
CA ARG A 124 20.78 -1.48 -26.15
C ARG A 124 19.36 -2.03 -26.27
N PRO A 125 18.57 -1.70 -27.31
CA PRO A 125 17.22 -2.24 -27.43
C PRO A 125 17.31 -3.77 -27.48
N PRO A 126 16.42 -4.51 -26.78
CA PRO A 126 16.36 -5.95 -26.95
C PRO A 126 16.08 -6.24 -28.43
N ALA A 127 17.05 -6.88 -29.08
CA ALA A 127 16.75 -7.64 -30.29
C ALA A 127 15.90 -8.81 -29.82
N ASP A 128 14.75 -8.99 -30.46
CA ASP A 128 13.65 -9.91 -30.14
C ASP A 128 12.61 -9.30 -29.19
N ALA A 129 11.50 -8.83 -29.79
CA ALA A 129 10.29 -8.50 -29.06
C ALA A 129 9.82 -9.76 -28.31
N ALA A 130 9.61 -9.64 -27.00
CA ALA A 130 9.05 -10.73 -26.21
C ALA A 130 7.76 -11.24 -26.88
N PRO A 131 7.58 -12.56 -27.01
CA PRO A 131 6.38 -13.11 -27.63
C PRO A 131 5.15 -12.62 -26.88
N VAL A 132 4.22 -11.99 -27.61
CA VAL A 132 2.93 -11.57 -27.07
C VAL A 132 2.17 -12.81 -26.64
N ASP A 133 1.64 -12.80 -25.41
CA ASP A 133 0.84 -13.88 -24.87
C ASP A 133 -0.34 -14.22 -25.82
N PRO A 134 -0.48 -15.49 -26.27
CA PRO A 134 -1.52 -15.89 -27.20
C PRO A 134 -2.92 -15.99 -26.57
N ARG A 135 -3.06 -15.82 -25.24
CA ARG A 135 -4.35 -15.90 -24.54
C ARG A 135 -5.33 -14.79 -24.96
N PRO A 136 -6.65 -15.02 -24.85
CA PRO A 136 -7.66 -13.98 -25.04
C PRO A 136 -7.41 -12.82 -24.07
N LYS A 137 -7.33 -11.59 -24.59
CA LYS A 137 -7.11 -10.36 -23.78
C LYS A 137 -8.41 -9.78 -23.22
N SER A 138 -9.48 -10.57 -23.25
CA SER A 138 -10.74 -10.28 -22.58
C SER A 138 -11.40 -11.53 -22.04
N ALA A 139 -12.19 -11.37 -20.98
CA ALA A 139 -12.93 -12.44 -20.32
C ALA A 139 -14.32 -11.95 -19.93
N VAL A 140 -15.35 -12.75 -20.15
CA VAL A 140 -16.71 -12.40 -19.73
C VAL A 140 -16.99 -13.01 -18.36
N VAL A 141 -17.30 -12.16 -17.39
CA VAL A 141 -17.71 -12.57 -16.04
C VAL A 141 -19.21 -12.41 -15.88
N ALA A 142 -19.83 -13.36 -15.18
CA ALA A 142 -21.23 -13.29 -14.79
C ALA A 142 -21.31 -13.18 -13.26
N LEU A 143 -21.85 -12.07 -12.75
CA LEU A 143 -21.96 -11.81 -11.33
C LEU A 143 -23.31 -11.14 -11.02
N ASN A 144 -24.04 -11.67 -10.04
CA ASN A 144 -25.36 -11.16 -9.64
C ASN A 144 -26.36 -11.01 -10.82
N GLY A 145 -26.30 -11.90 -11.81
CA GLY A 145 -27.14 -11.84 -13.01
C GLY A 145 -26.70 -10.83 -14.08
N HIS A 146 -25.63 -10.08 -13.85
CA HIS A 146 -25.02 -9.17 -14.82
C HIS A 146 -23.85 -9.84 -15.53
N ARG A 147 -23.74 -9.62 -16.84
CA ARG A 147 -22.58 -10.02 -17.64
C ARG A 147 -21.73 -8.81 -17.93
N SER A 148 -20.43 -8.91 -17.67
CA SER A 148 -19.46 -7.84 -17.92
C SER A 148 -18.22 -8.41 -18.59
N GLU A 149 -17.59 -7.62 -19.45
CA GLU A 149 -16.31 -7.95 -20.05
C GLU A 149 -15.18 -7.32 -19.23
N LEU A 150 -14.20 -8.14 -18.86
CA LEU A 150 -12.93 -7.72 -18.30
C LEU A 150 -11.88 -7.74 -19.40
N THR A 151 -11.12 -6.66 -19.50
CA THR A 151 -9.95 -6.50 -20.38
C THR A 151 -8.73 -6.08 -19.56
N HIS A 152 -7.56 -5.98 -20.20
CA HIS A 152 -6.44 -5.23 -19.62
C HIS A 152 -6.87 -3.81 -19.23
N GLY A 153 -6.49 -3.38 -18.03
CA GLY A 153 -6.85 -2.07 -17.48
C GLY A 153 -8.18 -2.04 -16.73
N SER A 154 -8.97 -3.12 -16.74
CA SER A 154 -10.20 -3.17 -15.94
C SER A 154 -9.90 -2.92 -14.46
N VAL A 155 -10.65 -2.03 -13.83
CA VAL A 155 -10.53 -1.71 -12.41
C VAL A 155 -11.27 -2.78 -11.63
N VAL A 156 -10.56 -3.66 -10.93
CA VAL A 156 -11.17 -4.72 -10.10
C VAL A 156 -11.22 -4.34 -8.62
N ILE A 157 -10.46 -3.33 -8.20
CA ILE A 157 -10.48 -2.78 -6.83
C ILE A 157 -10.51 -1.25 -6.91
N ALA A 158 -11.47 -0.65 -6.21
CA ALA A 158 -11.53 0.79 -6.00
C ALA A 158 -11.69 1.11 -4.50
N ALA A 159 -10.64 1.60 -3.86
CA ALA A 159 -10.62 1.71 -2.39
C ALA A 159 -10.40 3.14 -1.90
N ILE A 160 -11.42 3.70 -1.23
CA ILE A 160 -11.23 4.88 -0.38
C ILE A 160 -10.68 4.39 0.95
N THR A 161 -9.38 4.56 1.17
CA THR A 161 -8.62 3.95 2.27
C THR A 161 -7.50 4.89 2.71
N SER A 162 -6.69 4.44 3.67
CA SER A 162 -5.50 5.11 4.19
C SER A 162 -5.73 6.37 5.00
N CYS A 163 -4.94 6.50 6.07
CA CYS A 163 -4.82 7.74 6.84
C CYS A 163 -4.31 8.93 5.99
N THR A 164 -3.62 8.68 4.85
CA THR A 164 -3.09 9.69 3.94
C THR A 164 -4.15 10.67 3.46
N ASN A 165 -5.31 10.14 3.06
CA ASN A 165 -6.41 10.92 2.46
C ASN A 165 -7.67 10.92 3.31
N THR A 166 -7.96 9.86 4.07
CA THR A 166 -9.19 9.81 4.89
C THR A 166 -9.16 10.77 6.08
N SER A 167 -7.98 11.26 6.46
CA SER A 167 -7.83 12.33 7.46
C SER A 167 -8.12 13.73 6.91
N ASN A 168 -8.29 13.88 5.59
CA ASN A 168 -8.52 15.15 4.93
C ASN A 168 -10.01 15.28 4.53
N PRO A 169 -10.80 16.11 5.25
CA PRO A 169 -12.22 16.19 4.99
C PRO A 169 -12.57 16.77 3.63
N SER A 170 -11.73 17.65 3.06
CA SER A 170 -11.98 18.25 1.75
C SER A 170 -12.08 17.19 0.64
N VAL A 171 -11.18 16.21 0.64
CA VAL A 171 -11.21 15.15 -0.37
C VAL A 171 -12.26 14.07 -0.08
N MET A 172 -12.57 13.82 1.20
CA MET A 172 -13.62 12.87 1.58
C MET A 172 -15.02 13.40 1.25
N LEU A 173 -15.32 14.65 1.61
CA LEU A 173 -16.57 15.31 1.23
C LEU A 173 -16.62 15.56 -0.28
N GLY A 174 -15.48 15.86 -0.92
CA GLY A 174 -15.40 15.89 -2.39
C GLY A 174 -15.77 14.56 -3.05
N ALA A 175 -15.35 13.42 -2.48
CA ALA A 175 -15.74 12.11 -2.99
C ALA A 175 -17.23 11.84 -2.81
N GLY A 176 -17.78 12.22 -1.65
CA GLY A 176 -19.22 12.14 -1.39
C GLY A 176 -20.05 13.01 -2.34
N LEU A 177 -19.61 14.24 -2.62
CA LEU A 177 -20.27 15.14 -3.57
C LEU A 177 -20.21 14.59 -5.00
N LEU A 178 -19.07 14.04 -5.42
CA LEU A 178 -18.94 13.38 -6.72
C LEU A 178 -19.88 12.17 -6.82
N ALA A 179 -19.95 11.34 -5.77
CA ALA A 179 -20.87 10.21 -5.69
C ALA A 179 -22.33 10.66 -5.78
N ARG A 180 -22.73 11.71 -5.05
CA ARG A 180 -24.07 12.31 -5.16
C ARG A 180 -24.38 12.71 -6.59
N ASN A 181 -23.51 13.51 -7.20
CA ASN A 181 -23.71 14.01 -8.56
C ASN A 181 -23.79 12.86 -9.59
N ALA A 182 -23.01 11.79 -9.40
CA ALA A 182 -23.04 10.60 -10.26
C ALA A 182 -24.36 9.83 -10.13
N VAL A 183 -24.80 9.54 -8.90
CA VAL A 183 -26.04 8.82 -8.62
C VAL A 183 -27.26 9.61 -9.09
N GLU A 184 -27.30 10.92 -8.89
CA GLU A 184 -28.38 11.79 -9.36
C GLU A 184 -28.43 11.87 -10.90
N ARG A 185 -27.32 11.60 -11.58
CA ARG A 185 -27.25 11.43 -13.04
C ARG A 185 -27.54 9.98 -13.49
N GLY A 186 -27.84 9.06 -12.58
CA GLY A 186 -28.17 7.66 -12.89
C GLY A 186 -26.97 6.76 -13.17
N LEU A 187 -25.76 7.18 -12.83
CA LEU A 187 -24.57 6.34 -12.94
C LEU A 187 -24.51 5.30 -11.82
N THR A 188 -23.92 4.14 -12.13
CA THR A 188 -23.68 3.03 -11.20
C THR A 188 -22.29 2.46 -11.41
N VAL A 189 -21.78 1.72 -10.43
CA VAL A 189 -20.50 1.00 -10.53
C VAL A 189 -20.74 -0.40 -11.09
N ALA A 190 -19.85 -0.89 -11.94
CA ALA A 190 -19.96 -2.25 -12.47
C ALA A 190 -19.85 -3.30 -11.33
N PRO A 191 -20.70 -4.34 -11.29
CA PRO A 191 -20.78 -5.25 -10.13
C PRO A 191 -19.49 -6.01 -9.79
N TYR A 192 -18.56 -6.14 -10.73
CA TYR A 192 -17.29 -6.83 -10.52
C TYR A 192 -16.24 -5.95 -9.83
N VAL A 193 -16.44 -4.62 -9.77
CA VAL A 193 -15.50 -3.71 -9.12
C VAL A 193 -15.65 -3.82 -7.62
N LYS A 194 -14.60 -4.26 -6.93
CA LYS A 194 -14.58 -4.33 -5.47
C LYS A 194 -14.34 -2.93 -4.88
N THR A 195 -15.43 -2.25 -4.56
CA THR A 195 -15.43 -0.94 -3.88
C THR A 195 -15.29 -1.09 -2.36
N SER A 196 -14.70 -0.10 -1.69
CA SER A 196 -14.62 -0.07 -0.23
C SER A 196 -14.37 1.32 0.32
N LEU A 197 -15.00 1.63 1.46
CA LEU A 197 -14.72 2.80 2.29
C LEU A 197 -14.13 2.36 3.64
N ALA A 198 -12.87 2.67 3.87
CA ALA A 198 -12.14 2.36 5.09
C ALA A 198 -11.51 3.62 5.71
N PRO A 199 -12.27 4.40 6.49
CA PRO A 199 -11.78 5.63 7.09
C PRO A 199 -10.79 5.39 8.22
N GLY A 200 -9.88 6.35 8.43
CA GLY A 200 -8.94 6.33 9.55
C GLY A 200 -9.57 6.63 10.92
N SER A 201 -10.80 7.15 10.97
CA SER A 201 -11.52 7.43 12.22
C SER A 201 -13.04 7.45 12.00
N ARG A 202 -13.80 7.29 13.10
CA ARG A 202 -15.28 7.39 13.10
C ARG A 202 -15.79 8.77 12.69
N ALA A 203 -15.09 9.83 13.08
CA ALA A 203 -15.43 11.22 12.75
C ALA A 203 -15.63 11.44 11.24
N VAL A 204 -14.92 10.68 10.39
CA VAL A 204 -15.07 10.72 8.93
C VAL A 204 -16.47 10.31 8.48
N VAL A 205 -16.99 9.23 9.06
CA VAL A 205 -18.32 8.72 8.76
C VAL A 205 -19.38 9.69 9.30
N ASP A 206 -19.13 10.29 10.46
CA ASP A 206 -20.08 11.21 11.10
C ASP A 206 -20.29 12.48 10.27
N TYR A 207 -19.21 13.12 9.78
CA TYR A 207 -19.39 14.28 8.89
C TYR A 207 -19.95 13.89 7.52
N LEU A 208 -19.67 12.68 7.00
CA LEU A 208 -20.28 12.20 5.74
C LEU A 208 -21.79 11.97 5.90
N ARG A 209 -22.23 11.48 7.05
CA ARG A 209 -23.65 11.32 7.39
C ARG A 209 -24.34 12.66 7.61
N ARG A 210 -23.71 13.58 8.34
CA ARG A 210 -24.23 14.93 8.57
C ARG A 210 -24.36 15.73 7.28
N ALA A 211 -23.44 15.55 6.34
CA ALA A 211 -23.53 16.12 5.00
C ALA A 211 -24.53 15.39 4.08
N ASP A 212 -25.15 14.30 4.54
CA ASP A 212 -26.03 13.42 3.77
C ASP A 212 -25.37 12.82 2.51
N LEU A 213 -24.05 12.60 2.58
CA LEU A 213 -23.24 12.10 1.47
C LEU A 213 -22.91 10.60 1.58
N LEU A 214 -22.93 10.03 2.80
CA LEU A 214 -22.61 8.60 2.98
C LEU A 214 -23.53 7.69 2.15
N ARG A 215 -24.83 7.98 2.12
CA ARG A 215 -25.82 7.20 1.36
C ARG A 215 -25.52 7.11 -0.13
N TYR A 216 -24.88 8.14 -0.70
CA TYR A 216 -24.51 8.16 -2.12
C TYR A 216 -23.23 7.37 -2.38
N LEU A 217 -22.30 7.35 -1.43
CA LEU A 217 -21.16 6.43 -1.48
C LEU A 217 -21.64 4.97 -1.39
N GLU A 218 -22.54 4.66 -0.47
CA GLU A 218 -23.17 3.33 -0.33
C GLU A 218 -23.96 2.92 -1.58
N ALA A 219 -24.67 3.86 -2.23
CA ALA A 219 -25.35 3.61 -3.51
C ALA A 219 -24.38 3.25 -4.65
N LEU A 220 -23.11 3.64 -4.56
CA LEU A 220 -22.02 3.23 -5.44
C LEU A 220 -21.18 2.08 -4.85
N HIS A 221 -21.70 1.40 -3.83
CA HIS A 221 -21.08 0.27 -3.13
C HIS A 221 -19.78 0.60 -2.37
N PHE A 222 -19.51 1.88 -2.10
CA PHE A 222 -18.46 2.30 -1.16
C PHE A 222 -18.97 2.19 0.29
N ASP A 223 -19.37 0.98 0.68
CA ASP A 223 -19.83 0.68 2.02
C ASP A 223 -18.68 0.81 3.03
N LEU A 224 -19.03 1.19 4.27
CA LEU A 224 -18.09 1.20 5.38
C LEU A 224 -17.67 -0.24 5.71
N VAL A 225 -16.44 -0.60 5.34
CA VAL A 225 -15.89 -1.95 5.58
C VAL A 225 -15.15 -2.07 6.92
N GLY A 226 -14.84 -0.94 7.56
CA GLY A 226 -14.20 -0.89 8.86
C GLY A 226 -13.28 0.33 9.04
N PHE A 227 -12.82 0.53 10.27
CA PHE A 227 -11.87 1.58 10.63
C PHE A 227 -10.47 1.00 10.76
N GLY A 228 -9.59 1.27 9.79
CA GLY A 228 -8.24 0.73 9.78
C GLY A 228 -7.58 0.77 8.40
N CYS A 229 -6.38 0.19 8.31
CA CYS A 229 -5.55 0.28 7.10
C CYS A 229 -6.14 -0.44 5.88
N THR A 230 -6.83 -1.58 6.06
CA THR A 230 -7.48 -2.38 5.01
C THR A 230 -6.63 -2.49 3.72
N THR A 231 -7.16 -2.08 2.57
CA THR A 231 -6.50 -2.15 1.25
C THR A 231 -5.16 -1.39 1.22
N CYS A 232 -4.96 -0.33 2.01
CA CYS A 232 -3.69 0.42 2.04
C CYS A 232 -2.48 -0.43 2.46
N ILE A 233 -2.70 -1.47 3.27
CA ILE A 233 -1.65 -2.39 3.73
C ILE A 233 -1.72 -3.75 3.02
N GLY A 234 -2.55 -3.89 1.99
CA GLY A 234 -2.76 -5.16 1.28
C GLY A 234 -3.83 -6.08 1.89
N ASN A 235 -4.53 -5.63 2.93
CA ASN A 235 -5.69 -6.34 3.47
C ASN A 235 -6.94 -6.02 2.64
N SER A 236 -6.84 -6.25 1.33
CA SER A 236 -7.92 -6.01 0.38
C SER A 236 -8.96 -7.12 0.35
N GLY A 237 -8.69 -8.28 0.98
CA GLY A 237 -9.50 -9.50 0.87
C GLY A 237 -9.51 -10.10 -0.55
N PRO A 238 -10.21 -11.23 -0.78
CA PRO A 238 -10.27 -11.88 -2.09
C PRO A 238 -11.10 -11.06 -3.10
N LEU A 239 -10.76 -11.14 -4.39
CA LEU A 239 -11.68 -10.76 -5.46
C LEU A 239 -12.86 -11.75 -5.50
N PRO A 240 -14.02 -11.35 -6.07
CA PRO A 240 -15.09 -12.31 -6.36
C PRO A 240 -14.55 -13.47 -7.21
N GLU A 241 -14.93 -14.70 -6.88
CA GLU A 241 -14.37 -15.91 -7.50
C GLU A 241 -14.44 -15.90 -9.03
N PRO A 242 -15.58 -15.54 -9.70
CA PRO A 242 -15.62 -15.45 -11.16
C PRO A 242 -14.65 -14.40 -11.75
N VAL A 243 -14.35 -13.34 -11.00
CA VAL A 243 -13.39 -12.31 -11.41
C VAL A 243 -11.96 -12.81 -11.24
N ALA A 244 -11.68 -13.46 -10.11
CA ALA A 244 -10.38 -14.05 -9.82
C ALA A 244 -9.98 -15.11 -10.87
N GLU A 245 -10.88 -16.04 -11.18
CA GLU A 245 -10.67 -17.07 -12.20
C GLU A 245 -10.42 -16.46 -13.57
N ALA A 246 -11.28 -15.52 -13.98
CA ALA A 246 -11.15 -14.84 -15.28
C ALA A 246 -9.81 -14.10 -15.43
N VAL A 247 -9.32 -13.46 -14.36
CA VAL A 247 -8.03 -12.75 -14.37
C VAL A 247 -6.87 -13.73 -14.53
N ASP A 248 -6.87 -14.83 -13.77
CA ASP A 248 -5.75 -15.78 -13.76
C ASP A 248 -5.70 -16.61 -15.06
N GLU A 249 -6.84 -17.15 -15.50
CA GLU A 249 -6.93 -17.99 -16.71
C GLU A 249 -6.49 -17.23 -17.96
N ASN A 250 -6.87 -15.95 -18.06
CA ASN A 250 -6.63 -15.12 -19.24
C ASN A 250 -5.39 -14.21 -19.09
N GLY A 251 -4.71 -14.24 -17.93
CA GLY A 251 -3.49 -13.45 -17.70
C GLY A 251 -3.73 -11.94 -17.75
N LEU A 252 -4.90 -11.47 -17.33
CA LEU A 252 -5.26 -10.07 -17.48
C LEU A 252 -4.45 -9.15 -16.56
N VAL A 253 -3.85 -8.09 -17.12
CA VAL A 253 -3.34 -6.96 -16.35
C VAL A 253 -4.50 -6.10 -15.86
N VAL A 254 -5.07 -6.44 -14.71
CA VAL A 254 -6.12 -5.64 -14.06
C VAL A 254 -5.56 -4.60 -13.10
N ALA A 255 -6.36 -3.58 -12.82
CA ALA A 255 -5.98 -2.41 -12.04
C ALA A 255 -6.67 -2.33 -10.67
N ALA A 256 -5.95 -1.79 -9.69
CA ALA A 256 -6.52 -1.23 -8.47
C ALA A 256 -6.30 0.29 -8.45
N VAL A 257 -7.33 1.04 -8.05
CA VAL A 257 -7.23 2.49 -7.80
C VAL A 257 -7.56 2.74 -6.34
N LEU A 258 -6.63 3.35 -5.60
CA LEU A 258 -6.78 3.55 -4.17
C LEU A 258 -6.26 4.90 -3.71
N SER A 259 -6.80 5.38 -2.60
CA SER A 259 -6.35 6.63 -1.94
C SER A 259 -5.25 6.40 -0.89
N GLY A 260 -4.44 5.37 -1.11
CA GLY A 260 -3.25 5.06 -0.32
C GLY A 260 -2.04 5.92 -0.65
N ASN A 261 -0.88 5.50 -0.12
CA ASN A 261 0.43 6.11 -0.39
C ASN A 261 1.43 5.13 -1.03
N ARG A 262 1.07 3.85 -1.19
CA ARG A 262 1.95 2.81 -1.76
C ARG A 262 1.21 1.91 -2.72
N ASN A 263 1.85 1.59 -3.83
CA ASN A 263 1.30 0.82 -4.94
C ASN A 263 2.33 -0.14 -5.57
N PHE A 264 3.31 -0.59 -4.78
CA PHE A 264 4.27 -1.62 -5.18
C PHE A 264 3.55 -2.89 -5.66
N GLU A 265 4.11 -3.54 -6.68
CA GLU A 265 3.53 -4.74 -7.29
C GLU A 265 3.33 -5.85 -6.23
N GLY A 266 2.16 -6.48 -6.24
CA GLY A 266 1.79 -7.52 -5.27
C GLY A 266 1.45 -7.02 -3.85
N ARG A 267 1.59 -5.73 -3.56
CA ARG A 267 1.23 -5.17 -2.23
C ARG A 267 -0.27 -5.06 -2.04
N ILE A 268 -1.00 -4.56 -3.03
CA ILE A 268 -2.42 -4.23 -2.87
C ILE A 268 -3.28 -5.49 -2.90
N HIS A 269 -3.08 -6.34 -3.91
CA HIS A 269 -3.75 -7.62 -4.06
C HIS A 269 -2.88 -8.52 -4.96
N PRO A 270 -2.75 -9.84 -4.69
CA PRO A 270 -1.84 -10.73 -5.44
C PRO A 270 -2.12 -10.81 -6.95
N GLN A 271 -3.41 -10.75 -7.34
CA GLN A 271 -3.85 -10.82 -8.73
C GLN A 271 -3.84 -9.46 -9.46
N VAL A 272 -3.56 -8.35 -8.75
CA VAL A 272 -3.52 -7.01 -9.34
C VAL A 272 -2.09 -6.64 -9.69
N ARG A 273 -1.82 -6.47 -10.99
CA ARG A 273 -0.50 -6.08 -11.51
C ARG A 273 -0.31 -4.57 -11.61
N ALA A 274 -1.39 -3.81 -11.83
CA ALA A 274 -1.35 -2.36 -11.93
C ALA A 274 -2.05 -1.70 -10.74
N SER A 275 -1.35 -0.85 -9.98
CA SER A 275 -1.95 -0.14 -8.86
C SER A 275 -1.70 1.37 -8.97
N TYR A 276 -2.76 2.16 -8.87
CA TYR A 276 -2.68 3.61 -8.96
C TYR A 276 -3.14 4.30 -7.67
N LEU A 277 -2.31 5.21 -7.20
CA LEU A 277 -2.65 6.13 -6.12
C LEU A 277 -3.41 7.32 -6.67
N ALA A 278 -4.56 7.63 -6.09
CA ALA A 278 -5.44 8.69 -6.53
C ALA A 278 -6.13 9.40 -5.36
N SER A 279 -6.63 10.61 -5.57
CA SER A 279 -7.50 11.25 -4.57
C SER A 279 -8.83 10.48 -4.42
N PRO A 280 -9.48 10.49 -3.24
CA PRO A 280 -10.78 9.83 -3.06
C PRO A 280 -11.83 10.12 -4.14
N PRO A 281 -12.02 11.36 -4.66
CA PRO A 281 -12.94 11.60 -5.76
C PRO A 281 -12.54 10.90 -7.07
N LEU A 282 -11.24 10.81 -7.38
CA LEU A 282 -10.75 10.06 -8.54
C LEU A 282 -10.93 8.55 -8.35
N VAL A 283 -10.80 8.02 -7.13
CA VAL A 283 -11.14 6.61 -6.85
C VAL A 283 -12.59 6.32 -7.25
N VAL A 284 -13.53 7.20 -6.88
CA VAL A 284 -14.94 7.06 -7.28
C VAL A 284 -15.10 7.17 -8.80
N ALA A 285 -14.41 8.12 -9.45
CA ALA A 285 -14.46 8.28 -10.90
C ALA A 285 -13.98 7.03 -11.67
N PHE A 286 -12.86 6.43 -11.24
CA PHE A 286 -12.35 5.19 -11.85
C PHE A 286 -13.19 3.96 -11.50
N ALA A 287 -13.89 3.94 -10.35
CA ALA A 287 -14.87 2.91 -10.05
C ALA A 287 -16.08 2.97 -11.01
N LEU A 288 -16.58 4.18 -11.30
CA LEU A 288 -17.66 4.42 -12.25
C LEU A 288 -17.25 4.03 -13.68
N ALA A 289 -16.04 4.40 -14.10
CA ALA A 289 -15.51 4.04 -15.42
C ALA A 289 -15.18 2.53 -15.54
N ALA A 290 -14.89 1.87 -14.42
CA ALA A 290 -14.48 0.47 -14.30
C ALA A 290 -13.23 0.08 -15.13
N THR A 291 -12.45 1.06 -15.60
CA THR A 291 -11.19 0.85 -16.33
C THR A 291 -10.23 2.03 -16.13
N VAL A 292 -8.92 1.77 -16.13
CA VAL A 292 -7.89 2.81 -16.27
C VAL A 292 -7.51 3.07 -17.74
N ASP A 293 -7.99 2.24 -18.67
CA ASP A 293 -7.84 2.43 -20.12
C ASP A 293 -8.88 3.43 -20.66
N ILE A 294 -8.92 4.62 -20.06
CA ILE A 294 -9.87 5.69 -20.37
C ILE A 294 -9.21 7.05 -20.19
N ASP A 295 -9.45 7.99 -21.11
CA ASP A 295 -9.21 9.40 -20.88
C ASP A 295 -10.45 10.06 -20.26
N LEU A 296 -10.46 10.16 -18.92
CA LEU A 296 -11.57 10.76 -18.16
C LEU A 296 -11.90 12.21 -18.53
N ARG A 297 -11.03 12.89 -19.29
CA ARG A 297 -11.25 14.26 -19.75
C ARG A 297 -12.11 14.32 -21.02
N THR A 298 -12.10 13.28 -21.83
CA THR A 298 -12.69 13.30 -23.18
C THR A 298 -13.64 12.13 -23.44
N GLU A 299 -13.58 11.07 -22.65
CA GLU A 299 -14.44 9.90 -22.75
C GLU A 299 -15.49 9.91 -21.63
N PRO A 300 -16.76 9.50 -21.91
CA PRO A 300 -17.81 9.50 -20.90
C PRO A 300 -17.61 8.38 -19.87
N LEU A 301 -17.97 8.64 -18.62
CA LEU A 301 -18.01 7.66 -17.53
C LEU A 301 -19.11 6.63 -17.71
N GLY A 302 -20.20 7.03 -18.37
CA GLY A 302 -21.36 6.19 -18.58
C GLY A 302 -22.49 6.98 -19.26
N ARG A 303 -23.71 6.48 -19.14
CA ARG A 303 -24.91 7.13 -19.68
C ARG A 303 -25.92 7.38 -18.58
N ASP A 304 -26.61 8.51 -18.66
CA ASP A 304 -27.72 8.82 -17.76
C ASP A 304 -28.96 7.98 -18.07
N SER A 305 -30.01 8.12 -17.24
CA SER A 305 -31.29 7.43 -17.43
C SER A 305 -32.00 7.75 -18.76
N SER A 306 -31.59 8.82 -19.46
CA SER A 306 -32.07 9.21 -20.79
C SER A 306 -31.13 8.76 -21.92
N GLY A 307 -30.07 8.02 -21.59
CA GLY A 307 -29.09 7.51 -22.54
C GLY A 307 -28.02 8.52 -22.97
N ARG A 308 -27.98 9.73 -22.38
CA ARG A 308 -26.98 10.76 -22.73
C ARG A 308 -25.63 10.46 -22.07
N PRO A 309 -24.50 10.71 -22.74
CA PRO A 309 -23.18 10.54 -22.15
C PRO A 309 -23.00 11.48 -20.95
N VAL A 310 -22.42 10.96 -19.86
CA VAL A 310 -22.04 11.74 -18.68
C VAL A 310 -20.52 11.74 -18.56
N TYR A 311 -19.92 12.92 -18.56
CA TYR A 311 -18.47 13.12 -18.47
C TYR A 311 -18.05 13.43 -17.03
N LEU A 312 -16.76 13.27 -16.72
CA LEU A 312 -16.24 13.62 -15.39
C LEU A 312 -16.53 15.09 -15.03
N ALA A 313 -16.37 16.00 -16.00
CA ALA A 313 -16.63 17.43 -15.83
C ALA A 313 -18.09 17.74 -15.45
N ASP A 314 -19.05 16.86 -15.81
CA ASP A 314 -20.47 17.07 -15.50
C ASP A 314 -20.82 16.81 -14.04
N ILE A 315 -19.98 16.04 -13.34
CA ILE A 315 -20.24 15.55 -11.97
C ILE A 315 -19.16 15.96 -10.97
N TRP A 316 -18.04 16.54 -11.43
CA TRP A 316 -16.96 16.96 -10.55
C TRP A 316 -17.39 18.13 -9.67
N PRO A 317 -17.24 18.04 -8.33
CA PRO A 317 -17.64 19.12 -7.43
C PRO A 317 -16.72 20.34 -7.57
N THR A 318 -17.28 21.54 -7.46
CA THR A 318 -16.48 22.76 -7.44
C THR A 318 -15.76 22.92 -6.09
N SER A 319 -14.66 23.68 -6.07
CA SER A 319 -13.97 23.99 -4.82
C SER A 319 -14.88 24.73 -3.82
N GLU A 320 -15.79 25.56 -4.31
CA GLU A 320 -16.77 26.28 -3.49
C GLU A 320 -17.77 25.31 -2.84
N ASP A 321 -18.30 24.35 -3.58
CA ASP A 321 -19.21 23.32 -3.05
C ASP A 321 -18.53 22.49 -1.96
N VAL A 322 -17.27 22.11 -2.17
CA VAL A 322 -16.48 21.35 -1.19
C VAL A 322 -16.28 22.19 0.08
N GLN A 323 -15.83 23.44 -0.05
CA GLN A 323 -15.59 24.32 1.11
C GLN A 323 -16.88 24.59 1.90
N LYS A 324 -17.99 24.86 1.22
CA LYS A 324 -19.30 25.06 1.84
C LYS A 324 -19.76 23.81 2.59
N THR A 325 -19.54 22.63 2.00
CA THR A 325 -19.90 21.35 2.64
C THR A 325 -19.02 21.08 3.85
N VAL A 326 -17.71 21.30 3.77
CA VAL A 326 -16.77 21.18 4.90
C VAL A 326 -17.21 22.08 6.06
N ALA A 327 -17.47 23.36 5.78
CA ALA A 327 -17.89 24.32 6.80
C ALA A 327 -19.24 24.00 7.46
N GLY A 328 -20.16 23.35 6.73
CA GLY A 328 -21.47 22.96 7.25
C GLY A 328 -21.51 21.60 7.96
N ALA A 329 -20.60 20.69 7.60
CA ALA A 329 -20.64 19.30 8.07
C ALA A 329 -19.67 19.02 9.23
N ILE A 330 -18.71 19.91 9.49
CA ILE A 330 -17.64 19.68 10.47
C ILE A 330 -17.68 20.76 11.54
N ASP A 331 -17.85 20.34 12.79
CA ASP A 331 -17.67 21.18 13.96
C ASP A 331 -16.94 20.42 15.07
N SER A 332 -16.61 21.12 16.15
CA SER A 332 -15.86 20.56 17.28
C SER A 332 -16.57 19.42 17.99
N ASP A 333 -17.91 19.38 17.92
CA ASP A 333 -18.70 18.49 18.74
C ASP A 333 -18.65 17.06 18.18
N ILE A 334 -18.60 16.92 16.85
CA ILE A 334 -18.33 15.62 16.20
C ILE A 334 -17.05 14.98 16.76
N PHE A 335 -15.97 15.75 16.92
CA PHE A 335 -14.71 15.22 17.44
C PHE A 335 -14.81 14.89 18.93
N LYS A 336 -15.41 15.76 19.75
CA LYS A 336 -15.57 15.49 21.18
C LYS A 336 -16.37 14.21 21.41
N GLU A 337 -17.54 14.10 20.79
CA GLU A 337 -18.43 12.93 20.90
C GLU A 337 -17.73 11.65 20.40
N THR A 338 -17.05 11.72 19.26
CA THR A 338 -16.33 10.56 18.70
C THR A 338 -15.26 10.04 19.67
N TYR A 339 -14.46 10.94 20.24
CA TYR A 339 -13.27 10.58 21.00
C TYR A 339 -13.54 10.41 22.50
N GLU A 340 -14.68 10.86 23.02
CA GLU A 340 -15.15 10.55 24.38
C GLU A 340 -15.35 9.03 24.56
N HIS A 341 -15.82 8.35 23.52
CA HIS A 341 -16.17 6.93 23.53
C HIS A 341 -15.16 6.02 22.81
N ILE A 342 -13.92 6.48 22.58
CA ILE A 342 -12.95 5.72 21.78
C ILE A 342 -12.52 4.40 22.44
N PHE A 343 -12.55 4.32 23.78
CA PHE A 343 -12.12 3.15 24.55
C PHE A 343 -13.27 2.25 25.01
N ASP A 344 -14.53 2.67 24.83
CA ASP A 344 -15.69 1.89 25.25
C ASP A 344 -15.73 0.53 24.53
N GLY A 345 -15.28 0.50 23.27
CA GLY A 345 -15.25 -0.70 22.44
C GLY A 345 -16.64 -1.29 22.20
N GLU A 346 -16.68 -2.44 21.54
CA GLU A 346 -17.91 -3.23 21.39
C GLU A 346 -18.01 -4.30 22.50
N GLU A 347 -19.16 -4.95 22.65
CA GLU A 347 -19.38 -6.01 23.66
C GLU A 347 -18.29 -7.09 23.63
N ARG A 348 -17.82 -7.46 22.43
CA ARG A 348 -16.73 -8.44 22.25
C ARG A 348 -15.40 -7.97 22.83
N TRP A 349 -15.10 -6.67 22.76
CA TRP A 349 -13.89 -6.09 23.34
C TRP A 349 -13.96 -6.11 24.87
N ALA A 350 -15.09 -5.68 25.43
CA ALA A 350 -15.33 -5.69 26.87
C ALA A 350 -15.36 -7.11 27.47
N ALA A 351 -15.75 -8.11 26.68
CA ALA A 351 -15.81 -9.52 27.09
C ALA A 351 -14.46 -10.27 26.98
N LEU A 352 -13.38 -9.64 26.51
CA LEU A 352 -12.07 -10.29 26.43
C LEU A 352 -11.57 -10.61 27.85
N ASN A 353 -11.29 -11.89 28.11
CA ASN A 353 -10.62 -12.29 29.34
C ASN A 353 -9.13 -11.93 29.25
N VAL A 354 -8.69 -10.96 30.03
CA VAL A 354 -7.31 -10.48 30.03
C VAL A 354 -6.59 -11.03 31.26
N PRO A 355 -5.50 -11.81 31.09
CA PRO A 355 -4.70 -12.30 32.21
C PRO A 355 -4.19 -11.14 33.08
N THR A 356 -4.11 -11.36 34.39
CA THR A 356 -3.53 -10.39 35.33
C THR A 356 -2.12 -10.83 35.71
N GLY A 357 -1.11 -10.00 35.48
CA GLY A 357 0.28 -10.33 35.77
C GLY A 357 1.27 -9.44 35.01
N ALA A 358 2.53 -9.41 35.47
CA ALA A 358 3.61 -8.65 34.81
C ALA A 358 4.41 -9.49 33.79
N LEU A 359 4.30 -10.82 33.85
CA LEU A 359 4.97 -11.75 32.95
C LEU A 359 3.93 -12.39 32.03
N TRP A 360 4.27 -12.48 30.74
CA TRP A 360 3.42 -13.15 29.75
C TRP A 360 3.54 -14.66 29.88
N GLU A 361 2.42 -15.36 29.99
CA GLU A 361 2.38 -16.82 29.99
C GLU A 361 2.33 -17.31 28.54
N TRP A 362 3.43 -17.89 28.06
CA TRP A 362 3.51 -18.42 26.71
C TRP A 362 2.70 -19.71 26.57
N ASP A 363 1.87 -19.77 25.52
CA ASP A 363 1.11 -20.96 25.15
C ASP A 363 1.78 -21.66 23.94
N ASP A 364 2.26 -22.88 24.16
CA ASP A 364 2.89 -23.70 23.11
C ASP A 364 1.91 -24.23 22.06
N ALA A 365 0.60 -24.05 22.23
CA ALA A 365 -0.41 -24.32 21.20
C ALA A 365 -0.70 -23.06 20.34
N SER A 366 -0.35 -21.87 20.82
CA SER A 366 -0.67 -20.62 20.13
C SER A 366 0.03 -20.54 18.76
N THR A 367 -0.75 -20.22 17.73
CA THR A 367 -0.23 -19.97 16.38
C THR A 367 -0.07 -18.46 16.09
N TYR A 368 -0.31 -17.59 17.08
CA TYR A 368 -0.25 -16.12 16.95
C TYR A 368 0.89 -15.50 17.75
N LEU A 369 1.09 -15.95 18.99
CA LEU A 369 2.14 -15.50 19.90
C LEU A 369 3.03 -16.71 20.26
N ARG A 370 4.34 -16.59 20.01
CA ARG A 370 5.36 -17.57 20.39
C ARG A 370 6.56 -16.86 20.98
N GLU A 371 7.14 -17.43 22.02
CA GLU A 371 8.36 -16.90 22.60
C GLU A 371 9.49 -16.94 21.54
N PRO A 372 10.09 -15.78 21.18
CA PRO A 372 11.08 -15.75 20.14
C PRO A 372 12.42 -16.36 20.59
N PRO A 373 13.18 -17.01 19.69
CA PRO A 373 14.43 -17.66 20.07
C PRO A 373 15.53 -16.64 20.48
N PHE A 374 15.47 -15.41 19.97
CA PHE A 374 16.46 -14.37 20.23
C PHE A 374 16.36 -13.75 21.64
N VAL A 375 15.35 -14.09 22.44
CA VAL A 375 15.29 -13.69 23.86
C VAL A 375 15.68 -14.82 24.83
N ARG A 376 15.96 -16.02 24.30
CA ARG A 376 16.36 -17.17 25.12
C ARG A 376 17.87 -17.22 25.27
N GLY A 377 18.33 -17.59 26.46
CA GLY A 377 19.75 -17.87 26.71
C GLY A 377 20.69 -16.69 26.42
N ILE A 378 20.21 -15.45 26.55
CA ILE A 378 21.05 -14.26 26.41
C ILE A 378 22.16 -14.32 27.46
N ALA A 379 23.40 -14.45 27.00
CA ALA A 379 24.57 -14.43 27.86
C ALA A 379 24.79 -13.02 28.44
N ALA A 380 25.23 -12.95 29.70
CA ALA A 380 25.55 -11.67 30.34
C ALA A 380 26.70 -10.94 29.65
N GLU A 381 27.64 -11.68 29.06
CA GLU A 381 28.73 -11.15 28.25
C GLU A 381 28.51 -11.50 26.77
N PRO A 382 28.59 -10.52 25.85
CA PRO A 382 28.42 -10.80 24.43
C PRO A 382 29.59 -11.64 23.89
N PRO A 383 29.33 -12.61 22.98
CA PRO A 383 30.40 -13.37 22.36
C PRO A 383 31.29 -12.46 21.50
N ALA A 384 32.57 -12.82 21.38
CA ALA A 384 33.49 -12.12 20.50
C ALA A 384 33.00 -12.15 19.04
N VAL A 385 33.12 -11.03 18.35
CA VAL A 385 32.86 -10.94 16.90
C VAL A 385 33.85 -11.83 16.16
N ARG A 386 33.37 -12.61 15.19
CA ARG A 386 34.17 -13.53 14.39
C ARG A 386 33.98 -13.24 12.91
N ASP A 387 35.02 -13.52 12.12
CA ASP A 387 34.96 -13.42 10.67
C ASP A 387 33.93 -14.40 10.09
N ILE A 388 33.25 -13.97 9.03
CA ILE A 388 32.33 -14.82 8.26
C ILE A 388 33.15 -15.55 7.19
N SER A 389 33.34 -16.86 7.35
CA SER A 389 34.12 -17.70 6.43
C SER A 389 33.25 -18.75 5.75
N GLY A 390 33.50 -19.00 4.46
CA GLY A 390 32.84 -20.08 3.73
C GLY A 390 31.36 -19.87 3.42
N ALA A 391 30.85 -18.63 3.49
CA ALA A 391 29.44 -18.35 3.33
C ALA A 391 28.88 -18.69 1.94
N ARG A 392 27.56 -18.87 1.85
CA ARG A 392 26.81 -19.03 0.61
C ARG A 392 25.80 -17.91 0.42
N VAL A 393 25.59 -17.52 -0.83
CA VAL A 393 24.58 -16.52 -1.19
C VAL A 393 23.22 -17.19 -1.14
N LEU A 394 22.36 -16.79 -0.21
CA LEU A 394 20.99 -17.30 -0.11
C LEU A 394 20.06 -16.59 -1.11
N VAL A 395 20.26 -15.28 -1.29
CA VAL A 395 19.43 -14.42 -2.14
C VAL A 395 20.34 -13.45 -2.89
N MET A 396 20.15 -13.37 -4.21
CA MET A 396 20.77 -12.37 -5.08
C MET A 396 19.67 -11.68 -5.88
N VAL A 397 19.48 -10.39 -5.66
CA VAL A 397 18.34 -9.61 -6.18
C VAL A 397 18.81 -8.24 -6.66
N GLY A 398 18.08 -7.61 -7.58
CA GLY A 398 18.46 -6.30 -8.11
C GLY A 398 18.22 -5.12 -7.16
N ASP A 399 17.91 -3.97 -7.77
CA ASP A 399 17.60 -2.71 -7.10
C ASP A 399 16.19 -2.68 -6.47
N SER A 400 15.94 -1.71 -5.60
CA SER A 400 14.60 -1.35 -5.09
C SER A 400 13.85 -2.49 -4.39
N VAL A 401 14.58 -3.41 -3.76
CA VAL A 401 13.98 -4.53 -3.01
C VAL A 401 13.31 -4.00 -1.74
N THR A 402 12.00 -3.79 -1.83
CA THR A 402 11.20 -3.32 -0.69
C THR A 402 11.15 -4.29 0.49
N THR A 403 10.83 -3.78 1.68
CA THR A 403 10.53 -4.61 2.85
C THR A 403 9.29 -5.51 2.68
N ASP A 404 8.41 -5.24 1.72
CA ASP A 404 7.32 -6.16 1.36
C ASP A 404 7.83 -7.38 0.57
N HIS A 405 8.95 -7.25 -0.17
CA HIS A 405 9.63 -8.40 -0.77
C HIS A 405 10.35 -9.24 0.30
N ILE A 406 11.02 -8.59 1.26
CA ILE A 406 11.80 -9.24 2.32
C ILE A 406 10.90 -9.89 3.37
N SER A 407 9.83 -9.22 3.79
CA SER A 407 8.92 -9.71 4.83
C SER A 407 7.49 -9.29 4.47
N PRO A 408 6.78 -10.03 3.59
CA PRO A 408 5.42 -9.70 3.18
C PRO A 408 4.47 -9.58 4.39
N ALA A 409 3.45 -8.72 4.27
CA ALA A 409 2.43 -8.53 5.32
C ALA A 409 1.05 -9.08 4.95
N GLY A 410 0.79 -9.31 3.66
CA GLY A 410 -0.52 -9.72 3.15
C GLY A 410 -0.78 -11.22 3.31
N SER A 411 -1.56 -11.76 2.38
CA SER A 411 -2.03 -13.16 2.38
C SER A 411 -0.89 -14.17 2.36
N ILE A 412 -1.09 -15.29 3.06
CA ILE A 412 -0.17 -16.44 3.06
C ILE A 412 -0.54 -17.34 1.87
N ALA A 413 0.38 -17.50 0.92
CA ALA A 413 0.14 -18.28 -0.29
C ALA A 413 -0.04 -19.78 0.02
N PRO A 414 -1.03 -20.46 -0.59
CA PRO A 414 -1.15 -21.92 -0.49
C PRO A 414 0.13 -22.64 -0.91
N GLY A 415 0.50 -23.71 -0.22
CA GLY A 415 1.71 -24.48 -0.50
C GLY A 415 3.03 -23.81 -0.05
N SER A 416 3.00 -22.57 0.43
CA SER A 416 4.19 -21.93 1.02
C SER A 416 4.61 -22.64 2.33
N PRO A 417 5.89 -22.50 2.75
CA PRO A 417 6.35 -23.07 4.02
C PRO A 417 5.48 -22.64 5.22
N ALA A 418 5.06 -21.37 5.26
CA ALA A 418 4.19 -20.85 6.30
C ALA A 418 2.78 -21.47 6.27
N ALA A 419 2.20 -21.66 5.07
CA ALA A 419 0.92 -22.35 4.92
C ALA A 419 1.02 -23.80 5.39
N LYS A 420 2.09 -24.51 5.03
CA LYS A 420 2.33 -25.89 5.47
C LYS A 420 2.40 -25.96 7.00
N TYR A 421 3.18 -25.07 7.63
CA TYR A 421 3.26 -24.99 9.09
C TYR A 421 1.88 -24.79 9.74
N LEU A 422 1.07 -23.87 9.22
CA LEU A 422 -0.28 -23.61 9.76
C LEU A 422 -1.22 -24.81 9.57
N THR A 423 -1.21 -25.45 8.40
CA THR A 423 -1.97 -26.67 8.14
C THR A 423 -1.56 -27.81 9.07
N ASP A 424 -0.26 -28.01 9.28
CA ASP A 424 0.28 -29.03 10.17
C ASP A 424 -0.14 -28.79 11.64
N HIS A 425 -0.49 -27.55 11.99
CA HIS A 425 -1.08 -27.16 13.28
C HIS A 425 -2.62 -27.11 13.27
N GLY A 426 -3.27 -27.70 12.26
CA GLY A 426 -4.73 -27.82 12.18
C GLY A 426 -5.47 -26.53 11.86
N ILE A 427 -4.80 -25.52 11.29
CA ILE A 427 -5.43 -24.26 10.89
C ILE A 427 -5.91 -24.38 9.44
N ASP A 428 -7.20 -24.12 9.22
CA ASP A 428 -7.76 -24.09 7.87
C ASP A 428 -7.27 -22.87 7.06
N ARG A 429 -7.22 -23.00 5.73
CA ARG A 429 -6.76 -21.94 4.81
C ARG A 429 -7.46 -20.59 5.05
N ARG A 430 -8.77 -20.60 5.33
CA ARG A 430 -9.55 -19.37 5.59
C ARG A 430 -9.10 -18.65 6.87
N ASP A 431 -8.49 -19.39 7.79
CA ASP A 431 -8.05 -18.94 9.11
C ASP A 431 -6.54 -18.71 9.18
N PHE A 432 -5.82 -18.87 8.05
CA PHE A 432 -4.40 -18.48 7.94
C PHE A 432 -4.18 -17.01 8.31
N ASN A 433 -5.16 -16.15 8.00
CA ASN A 433 -5.08 -14.71 8.15
C ASN A 433 -3.93 -14.16 7.27
N SER A 434 -3.21 -13.14 7.74
CA SER A 434 -2.13 -12.46 7.02
C SER A 434 -0.79 -12.63 7.73
N TYR A 435 0.33 -12.52 7.01
CA TYR A 435 1.65 -12.46 7.66
C TYR A 435 1.72 -11.33 8.70
N GLY A 436 1.09 -10.18 8.44
CA GLY A 436 1.01 -9.07 9.39
C GLY A 436 0.38 -9.46 10.73
N SER A 437 -0.68 -10.26 10.70
CA SER A 437 -1.35 -10.77 11.90
C SER A 437 -0.53 -11.81 12.67
N ARG A 438 0.43 -12.47 12.00
CA ARG A 438 1.26 -13.55 12.55
C ARG A 438 2.61 -13.06 13.08
N ARG A 439 2.83 -11.74 13.17
CA ARG A 439 4.10 -11.13 13.62
C ARG A 439 4.53 -11.50 15.03
N GLY A 440 3.63 -11.96 15.88
CA GLY A 440 3.97 -12.49 17.21
C GLY A 440 4.50 -13.92 17.19
N ASN A 441 4.49 -14.60 16.03
CA ASN A 441 4.91 -15.97 15.88
C ASN A 441 6.10 -16.07 14.90
N HIS A 442 7.29 -16.27 15.45
CA HIS A 442 8.52 -16.38 14.66
C HIS A 442 8.50 -17.58 13.68
N GLU A 443 7.83 -18.68 14.02
CA GLU A 443 7.73 -19.85 13.14
C GLU A 443 7.08 -19.48 11.80
N VAL A 444 6.03 -18.66 11.83
CA VAL A 444 5.36 -18.20 10.62
C VAL A 444 6.18 -17.13 9.91
N MET A 445 6.75 -16.18 10.65
CA MET A 445 7.42 -15.03 10.05
C MET A 445 8.77 -15.38 9.40
N VAL A 446 9.53 -16.32 9.95
CA VAL A 446 10.78 -16.81 9.32
C VAL A 446 10.46 -17.55 8.03
N ARG A 447 9.42 -18.39 8.02
CA ARG A 447 8.90 -19.05 6.81
C ARG A 447 8.35 -18.09 5.77
N GLY A 448 7.87 -16.92 6.20
CA GLY A 448 7.42 -15.84 5.34
C GLY A 448 8.55 -14.95 4.82
N THR A 449 9.77 -15.07 5.31
CA THR A 449 10.87 -14.19 4.92
C THR A 449 11.30 -14.51 3.48
N PHE A 450 11.35 -13.48 2.64
CA PHE A 450 11.51 -13.56 1.19
C PHE A 450 10.42 -14.37 0.45
N ALA A 451 9.28 -14.66 1.08
CA ALA A 451 8.20 -15.45 0.48
C ALA A 451 7.26 -14.64 -0.44
N ASN A 452 7.63 -13.42 -0.80
CA ASN A 452 6.82 -12.60 -1.70
C ASN A 452 6.76 -13.23 -3.09
N VAL A 453 5.55 -13.38 -3.64
CA VAL A 453 5.29 -14.03 -4.94
C VAL A 453 5.90 -13.30 -6.15
N ARG A 454 6.36 -12.06 -5.97
CA ARG A 454 6.99 -11.22 -7.00
C ARG A 454 8.50 -11.07 -6.83
N LEU A 455 9.10 -11.71 -5.83
CA LEU A 455 10.56 -11.70 -5.70
C LEU A 455 11.20 -12.38 -6.92
N ARG A 456 12.24 -11.77 -7.47
CA ARG A 456 12.99 -12.30 -8.62
C ARG A 456 14.44 -12.51 -8.20
N ASN A 457 14.75 -13.74 -7.81
CA ASN A 457 16.08 -14.12 -7.35
C ASN A 457 16.94 -14.58 -8.54
N GLU A 458 18.07 -13.93 -8.77
CA GLU A 458 18.96 -14.21 -9.91
C GLU A 458 19.58 -15.61 -9.85
N LEU A 459 19.57 -16.26 -8.68
CA LEU A 459 20.03 -17.63 -8.49
C LEU A 459 19.13 -18.68 -9.17
N VAL A 460 17.88 -18.31 -9.48
CA VAL A 460 16.86 -19.14 -10.15
C VAL A 460 16.17 -18.34 -11.26
N PRO A 461 16.88 -18.04 -12.36
CA PRO A 461 16.40 -17.12 -13.39
C PRO A 461 15.09 -17.61 -14.02
N GLY A 462 14.16 -16.69 -14.25
CA GLY A 462 12.84 -16.97 -14.84
C GLY A 462 11.79 -17.46 -13.85
N VAL A 463 12.12 -17.61 -12.56
CA VAL A 463 11.18 -18.01 -11.50
C VAL A 463 10.83 -16.80 -10.64
N GLU A 464 9.53 -16.48 -10.54
CA GLU A 464 9.03 -15.50 -9.56
C GLU A 464 8.65 -16.21 -8.25
N GLY A 465 8.88 -15.53 -7.13
CA GLY A 465 8.51 -15.97 -5.80
C GLY A 465 9.71 -16.19 -4.87
N GLY A 466 9.42 -16.72 -3.68
CA GLY A 466 10.43 -17.01 -2.64
C GLY A 466 11.28 -18.23 -2.91
N TRP A 467 11.91 -18.30 -4.08
CA TRP A 467 12.73 -19.42 -4.54
C TRP A 467 14.21 -19.07 -4.52
N THR A 468 15.04 -20.09 -4.33
CA THR A 468 16.50 -20.02 -4.44
C THR A 468 17.06 -21.37 -4.86
N ARG A 469 18.39 -21.44 -4.97
CA ARG A 469 19.14 -22.65 -5.27
C ARG A 469 19.99 -23.06 -4.08
N HIS A 470 19.92 -24.32 -3.70
CA HIS A 470 20.90 -24.93 -2.82
C HIS A 470 22.13 -25.32 -3.65
N PHE A 471 23.29 -24.72 -3.37
CA PHE A 471 24.48 -24.84 -4.23
C PHE A 471 25.16 -26.22 -4.19
N PRO A 472 25.23 -26.93 -3.05
CA PRO A 472 25.86 -28.25 -3.02
C PRO A 472 25.30 -29.28 -4.00
N ASP A 473 23.99 -29.27 -4.27
CA ASP A 473 23.30 -30.20 -5.17
C ASP A 473 22.53 -29.52 -6.32
N GLU A 474 22.62 -28.20 -6.41
CA GLU A 474 21.97 -27.35 -7.40
C GLU A 474 20.43 -27.42 -7.43
N GLU A 475 19.81 -27.90 -6.35
CA GLU A 475 18.37 -28.06 -6.26
C GLU A 475 17.66 -26.71 -6.05
N GLY A 476 16.61 -26.45 -6.84
CA GLY A 476 15.72 -25.30 -6.67
C GLY A 476 14.69 -25.56 -5.59
N MET A 477 14.64 -24.71 -4.56
CA MET A 477 13.73 -24.87 -3.42
C MET A 477 13.31 -23.51 -2.84
N THR A 478 12.43 -23.51 -1.84
CA THR A 478 12.05 -22.26 -1.18
C THR A 478 13.23 -21.68 -0.40
N ILE A 479 13.27 -20.36 -0.25
CA ILE A 479 14.34 -19.68 0.52
C ILE A 479 14.40 -20.17 1.96
N TYR A 480 13.24 -20.45 2.57
CA TYR A 480 13.18 -21.02 3.92
C TYR A 480 13.80 -22.42 3.98
N ASP A 481 13.44 -23.31 3.06
CA ASP A 481 13.95 -24.70 3.07
C ASP A 481 15.47 -24.74 2.83
N ALA A 482 15.97 -23.90 1.91
CA ALA A 482 17.40 -23.77 1.67
C ALA A 482 18.13 -23.24 2.92
N ALA A 483 17.55 -22.25 3.62
CA ALA A 483 18.12 -21.70 4.83
C ALA A 483 18.22 -22.74 5.95
N VAL A 484 17.16 -23.52 6.19
CA VAL A 484 17.17 -24.62 7.18
C VAL A 484 18.24 -25.65 6.84
N ARG A 485 18.37 -26.02 5.55
CA ARG A 485 19.38 -26.98 5.12
C ARG A 485 20.80 -26.48 5.35
N TYR A 486 21.09 -25.23 5.00
CA TYR A 486 22.40 -24.64 5.29
C TYR A 486 22.70 -24.49 6.79
N GLN A 487 21.67 -24.27 7.62
CA GLN A 487 21.83 -24.27 9.07
C GLN A 487 22.27 -25.66 9.58
N ASP A 488 21.65 -26.73 9.08
CA ASP A 488 22.05 -28.12 9.40
C ASP A 488 23.46 -28.44 8.92
N GLU A 489 23.88 -27.86 7.79
CA GLU A 489 25.24 -27.98 7.24
C GLU A 489 26.28 -27.10 7.95
N GLY A 490 25.85 -26.20 8.86
CA GLY A 490 26.73 -25.25 9.55
C GLY A 490 27.32 -24.18 8.63
N VAL A 491 26.66 -23.86 7.52
CA VAL A 491 27.12 -22.92 6.50
C VAL A 491 26.50 -21.53 6.74
N PRO A 492 27.32 -20.47 6.92
CA PRO A 492 26.79 -19.12 7.07
C PRO A 492 26.21 -18.60 5.75
N LEU A 493 25.18 -17.76 5.83
CA LEU A 493 24.49 -17.22 4.66
C LEU A 493 24.69 -15.72 4.49
N ILE A 494 24.63 -15.24 3.25
CA ILE A 494 24.64 -13.81 2.90
C ILE A 494 23.56 -13.48 1.87
N VAL A 495 23.21 -12.19 1.80
CA VAL A 495 22.34 -11.62 0.75
C VAL A 495 23.16 -10.62 -0.06
N ILE A 496 22.99 -10.64 -1.39
CA ILE A 496 23.57 -9.65 -2.30
C ILE A 496 22.44 -8.91 -3.01
N THR A 497 22.52 -7.59 -3.06
CA THR A 497 21.46 -6.74 -3.62
C THR A 497 22.02 -5.44 -4.23
N GLY A 498 21.24 -4.80 -5.09
CA GLY A 498 21.58 -3.51 -5.67
C GLY A 498 21.30 -2.32 -4.75
N LYS A 499 20.77 -1.24 -5.34
CA LYS A 499 20.46 0.03 -4.68
C LYS A 499 19.13 -0.02 -3.92
N GLU A 500 19.00 0.85 -2.92
CA GLU A 500 17.76 1.09 -2.16
C GLU A 500 17.21 -0.18 -1.50
N TYR A 501 18.10 -0.99 -0.93
CA TYR A 501 17.68 -2.21 -0.24
C TYR A 501 16.87 -1.88 1.01
N GLY A 502 15.66 -2.44 1.09
CA GLY A 502 14.76 -2.27 2.21
C GLY A 502 13.83 -1.07 2.12
N THR A 503 13.51 -0.58 0.92
CA THR A 503 12.56 0.53 0.76
C THR A 503 11.18 0.23 1.32
N GLY A 504 10.52 1.25 1.86
CA GLY A 504 9.12 1.19 2.27
C GLY A 504 8.87 1.05 3.77
N SER A 505 8.32 -0.08 4.22
CA SER A 505 7.76 -0.25 5.57
C SER A 505 8.85 -0.34 6.63
N SER A 506 8.58 0.21 7.82
CA SER A 506 9.50 0.15 8.98
C SER A 506 9.59 -1.22 9.67
N ARG A 507 9.06 -2.30 9.08
CA ARG A 507 8.89 -3.59 9.77
C ARG A 507 10.26 -4.21 10.10
N ASP A 508 10.50 -4.46 11.38
CA ASP A 508 11.72 -5.09 11.88
C ASP A 508 11.83 -6.57 11.52
N TRP A 509 10.71 -7.23 11.21
CA TRP A 509 10.69 -8.60 10.67
C TRP A 509 11.45 -8.76 9.35
N ALA A 510 11.64 -7.67 8.59
CA ALA A 510 12.55 -7.69 7.43
C ALA A 510 14.03 -7.86 7.82
N ALA A 511 14.40 -7.63 9.08
CA ALA A 511 15.73 -7.91 9.62
C ALA A 511 15.74 -9.17 10.51
N LYS A 512 14.78 -9.30 11.44
CA LYS A 512 14.65 -10.48 12.31
C LYS A 512 14.52 -11.76 11.50
N GLY A 513 13.67 -11.75 10.46
CA GLY A 513 13.49 -12.88 9.57
C GLY A 513 14.77 -13.27 8.85
N VAL A 514 15.47 -12.28 8.27
CA VAL A 514 16.75 -12.47 7.58
C VAL A 514 17.79 -13.07 8.53
N SER A 515 17.91 -12.53 9.74
CA SER A 515 18.81 -13.07 10.77
C SER A 515 18.45 -14.50 11.17
N LEU A 516 17.16 -14.81 11.35
CA LEU A 516 16.69 -16.14 11.76
C LEU A 516 16.77 -17.19 10.64
N LEU A 517 16.86 -16.77 9.38
CA LEU A 517 17.27 -17.64 8.27
C LEU A 517 18.77 -17.99 8.34
N GLY A 518 19.55 -17.41 9.25
CA GLY A 518 20.98 -17.66 9.37
C GLY A 518 21.85 -16.75 8.49
N VAL A 519 21.27 -15.69 7.91
CA VAL A 519 22.02 -14.67 7.18
C VAL A 519 22.87 -13.87 8.16
N ARG A 520 24.17 -13.76 7.85
CA ARG A 520 25.19 -13.11 8.67
C ARG A 520 25.63 -11.76 8.12
N ALA A 521 25.40 -11.49 6.84
CA ALA A 521 25.69 -10.21 6.21
C ALA A 521 24.78 -9.96 5.01
N VAL A 522 24.53 -8.68 4.75
CA VAL A 522 23.91 -8.18 3.52
C VAL A 522 24.92 -7.28 2.82
N ILE A 523 25.11 -7.45 1.52
CA ILE A 523 25.97 -6.63 0.68
C ILE A 523 25.06 -5.91 -0.32
N ALA A 524 24.93 -4.60 -0.17
CA ALA A 524 24.08 -3.74 -0.99
C ALA A 524 24.87 -2.55 -1.53
N GLU A 525 24.46 -2.02 -2.69
CA GLU A 525 25.00 -0.76 -3.20
C GLU A 525 24.53 0.43 -2.36
N SER A 526 23.28 0.41 -1.90
CA SER A 526 22.74 1.38 -0.94
C SER A 526 21.58 0.79 -0.12
N TYR A 527 21.31 1.40 1.04
CA TYR A 527 20.25 0.96 1.96
C TYR A 527 19.27 2.08 2.24
N GLU A 528 18.00 1.72 2.40
CA GLU A 528 17.03 2.62 3.00
C GLU A 528 17.21 2.75 4.52
N ARG A 529 16.96 3.97 5.04
CA ARG A 529 17.44 4.41 6.37
C ARG A 529 16.95 3.52 7.51
N ILE A 530 15.65 3.22 7.51
CA ILE A 530 15.01 2.44 8.57
C ILE A 530 15.48 0.99 8.50
N HIS A 531 15.55 0.42 7.30
CA HIS A 531 15.95 -0.97 7.13
C HIS A 531 17.40 -1.21 7.54
N ARG A 532 18.33 -0.30 7.16
CA ARG A 532 19.72 -0.34 7.65
C ARG A 532 19.79 -0.38 9.17
N SER A 533 18.99 0.46 9.83
CA SER A 533 18.96 0.53 11.30
C SER A 533 18.42 -0.77 11.91
N ASN A 534 17.39 -1.37 11.29
CA ASN A 534 16.83 -2.65 11.71
C ASN A 534 17.78 -3.83 11.50
N LEU A 535 18.67 -3.80 10.49
CA LEU A 535 19.68 -4.84 10.29
C LEU A 535 20.82 -4.78 11.32
N VAL A 536 21.09 -3.59 11.87
CA VAL A 536 22.13 -3.37 12.90
C VAL A 536 21.63 -3.76 14.29
N GLY A 537 20.36 -3.45 14.59
CA GLY A 537 19.72 -3.78 15.88
C GLY A 537 19.24 -5.21 15.93
#